data_AF-A0AA91Q390-F1
#
_entry.id   AF-A0AA91Q390-F1
#
_cell.length_a   1.000
_cell.length_b   1.000
_cell.length_c   1.000
_cell.angle_alpha   90.00
_cell.angle_beta   90.00
_cell.angle_gamma   90.00
#
_symmetry.space_group_name_H-M   'P 1'
#
loop_
_entity.id
_entity.type
_entity.pdbx_description
1 polymer ?
#
loop_
_entity_poly.entity_id
_entity_poly.type
_entity_poly.pdbx_seq_one_letter_code
_entity_poly.pdbx_strand_id
1 'polypeptide(L)'
;MTTSKIGVRHAGHGHTVNIKYGYIIFGVSVLYALLLASAHFLELRQWRRQKRPSRSSVWARINNAPFWVHTLLWAAIVVGLAFTNVHDLSQNWTVVVKRLGRLAFCLVPLDLALALRPCLLGQSYLELMPLHKWLSRLIILAGVVHGIGFFVKWTIQHQLGKAKRWANLAGIIVALFSIVLVIVSSRPVRRRFYSYFYAFHNFTVALFVLLMIWHARPGVSDFVLLSAALLLFQGASRVYNGYSVPGLTIVDADAASLRLLRLQKPNSFPSVWQPGSHIRVGLPLSSWQSWVFPAHPYTLCSSPANDTLNLVVKKGRRFEMLTSLEYRVSCPYASLPTPWLSTAENVHIVCGGSGISLGIPLYEYFDNKSSVLANLHWCVSNARDTFVLSELGVNNPVNVYVTSGKIDKLSYDDADNEDAGLLGAGDNIELEPIRAEDTSNPFTDDHAVNCAEQRIKTHAGRPNLSEILASFSETDDNAHKLLIVCGPVGLIRDVRAYGDAHGIAVFSELYNM
;
A
#
# COMPACT_ATOMS: atom_id res chain seq x y z
N MET A 1 11.46 -76.85 -6.08
CA MET A 1 12.00 -75.50 -6.41
C MET A 1 10.93 -74.70 -7.10
N THR A 2 10.16 -73.93 -6.32
CA THR A 2 9.07 -73.07 -6.79
C THR A 2 9.55 -71.62 -6.74
N THR A 3 9.87 -71.05 -7.89
CA THR A 3 10.28 -69.64 -8.02
C THR A 3 9.05 -68.75 -7.98
N SER A 4 8.95 -67.94 -6.93
CA SER A 4 7.87 -66.97 -6.75
C SER A 4 8.02 -65.84 -7.77
N LYS A 5 6.97 -65.56 -8.55
CA LYS A 5 6.86 -64.36 -9.38
C LYS A 5 6.59 -63.17 -8.48
N ILE A 6 7.57 -62.28 -8.37
CA ILE A 6 7.44 -60.97 -7.72
C ILE A 6 6.44 -60.14 -8.53
N GLY A 7 5.29 -59.85 -7.93
CA GLY A 7 4.27 -58.97 -8.49
C GLY A 7 4.83 -57.55 -8.67
N VAL A 8 4.79 -57.08 -9.92
CA VAL A 8 5.03 -55.69 -10.29
C VAL A 8 3.98 -54.82 -9.58
N ARG A 9 4.42 -54.00 -8.62
CA ARG A 9 3.61 -52.91 -8.06
C ARG A 9 3.14 -52.01 -9.20
N HIS A 10 1.83 -51.81 -9.32
CA HIS A 10 1.23 -50.87 -10.27
C HIS A 10 1.94 -49.51 -10.25
N ALA A 11 2.55 -49.16 -11.37
CA ALA A 11 3.36 -47.97 -11.57
C ALA A 11 2.48 -46.70 -11.61
N GLY A 12 2.57 -45.87 -10.57
CA GLY A 12 2.93 -44.44 -10.58
C GLY A 12 2.52 -43.44 -11.68
N HIS A 13 1.64 -43.72 -12.65
CA HIS A 13 1.42 -42.82 -13.80
C HIS A 13 0.70 -41.49 -13.53
N GLY A 14 0.16 -41.25 -12.32
CA GLY A 14 -0.57 -40.01 -11.98
C GLY A 14 0.23 -38.93 -11.24
N HIS A 15 1.50 -39.16 -10.91
CA HIS A 15 2.26 -38.22 -10.06
C HIS A 15 2.88 -37.05 -10.82
N THR A 16 3.27 -37.25 -12.08
CA THR A 16 3.97 -36.25 -12.91
C THR A 16 3.03 -35.43 -13.81
N VAL A 17 1.82 -35.93 -14.08
CA VAL A 17 0.84 -35.29 -14.98
C VAL A 17 0.48 -33.86 -14.55
N ASN A 18 0.53 -33.57 -13.24
CA ASN A 18 0.19 -32.26 -12.71
C ASN A 18 1.32 -31.23 -12.84
N ILE A 19 2.56 -31.65 -13.11
CA ILE A 19 3.73 -30.76 -13.17
C ILE A 19 3.54 -29.67 -14.25
N LYS A 20 3.04 -30.07 -15.43
CA LYS A 20 2.80 -29.14 -16.55
C LYS A 20 1.92 -27.94 -16.16
N TYR A 21 0.88 -28.16 -15.35
CA TYR A 21 -0.03 -27.09 -14.95
C TYR A 21 0.63 -26.06 -14.03
N GLY A 22 1.65 -26.47 -13.26
CA GLY A 22 2.48 -25.55 -12.47
C GLY A 22 3.33 -24.63 -13.36
N TYR A 23 3.93 -25.17 -14.43
CA TYR A 23 4.68 -24.36 -15.40
C TYR A 23 3.76 -23.49 -16.28
N ILE A 24 2.55 -23.97 -16.62
CA ILE A 24 1.56 -23.17 -17.35
C ILE A 24 1.15 -21.95 -16.52
N ILE A 25 0.74 -22.13 -15.26
CA ILE A 25 0.34 -20.99 -14.43
C ILE A 25 1.50 -20.02 -14.19
N PHE A 26 2.72 -20.53 -14.01
CA PHE A 26 3.91 -19.70 -13.91
C PHE A 26 4.20 -18.91 -15.18
N GLY A 27 4.09 -19.53 -16.36
CA GLY A 27 4.23 -18.85 -17.64
C GLY A 27 3.20 -17.72 -17.81
N VAL A 28 1.94 -17.99 -17.43
CA VAL A 28 0.88 -16.96 -17.40
C VAL A 28 1.23 -15.84 -16.42
N SER A 29 1.79 -16.15 -15.25
CA SER A 29 2.25 -15.15 -14.28
C SER A 29 3.34 -14.23 -14.84
N VAL A 30 4.32 -14.79 -15.55
CA VAL A 30 5.38 -14.01 -16.19
C VAL A 30 4.81 -13.12 -17.29
N LEU A 31 3.94 -13.65 -18.14
CA LEU A 31 3.26 -12.87 -19.19
C LEU A 31 2.41 -11.75 -18.59
N TYR A 32 1.71 -12.01 -17.49
CA TYR A 32 0.92 -11.01 -16.78
C TYR A 32 1.79 -9.91 -16.17
N ALA A 33 2.91 -10.26 -15.53
CA ALA A 33 3.86 -9.28 -15.00
C ALA A 33 4.46 -8.41 -16.12
N LEU A 34 4.83 -9.02 -17.26
CA LEU A 34 5.31 -8.31 -18.44
C LEU A 34 4.23 -7.41 -19.05
N LEU A 35 2.97 -7.85 -19.05
CA LEU A 35 1.83 -7.05 -19.50
C LEU A 35 1.64 -5.81 -18.63
N LEU A 36 1.67 -5.94 -17.30
CA LEU A 36 1.56 -4.80 -16.37
C LEU A 36 2.72 -3.81 -16.55
N ALA A 37 3.95 -4.32 -16.65
CA ALA A 37 5.14 -3.48 -16.86
C ALA A 37 5.09 -2.75 -18.22
N SER A 38 4.71 -3.47 -19.28
CA SER A 38 4.60 -2.91 -20.64
C SER A 38 3.46 -1.90 -20.73
N ALA A 39 2.29 -2.21 -20.16
CA ALA A 39 1.15 -1.31 -20.11
C ALA A 39 1.53 -0.01 -19.40
N HIS A 40 2.20 -0.09 -18.25
CA HIS A 40 2.66 1.08 -17.51
C HIS A 40 3.67 1.91 -18.30
N PHE A 41 4.67 1.28 -18.88
CA PHE A 41 5.66 1.97 -19.71
C PHE A 41 5.00 2.69 -20.91
N LEU A 42 4.08 2.02 -21.59
CA LEU A 42 3.36 2.57 -22.75
C LEU A 42 2.41 3.69 -22.35
N GLU A 43 1.69 3.57 -21.24
CA GLU A 43 0.85 4.63 -20.69
C GLU A 43 1.68 5.89 -20.38
N LEU A 44 2.80 5.75 -19.65
CA LEU A 44 3.69 6.87 -19.35
C LEU A 44 4.29 7.50 -20.62
N ARG A 45 4.60 6.69 -21.64
CA ARG A 45 5.11 7.18 -22.92
C ARG A 45 4.04 7.94 -23.71
N GLN A 46 2.81 7.44 -23.74
CA GLN A 46 1.68 8.10 -24.39
C GLN A 46 1.33 9.40 -23.69
N TRP A 47 1.26 9.40 -22.36
CA TRP A 47 1.01 10.61 -21.57
C TRP A 47 2.06 11.67 -21.87
N ARG A 48 3.35 11.34 -21.81
CA ARG A 48 4.43 12.30 -22.12
C ARG A 48 4.35 12.88 -23.53
N ARG A 49 3.92 12.09 -24.53
CA ARG A 49 3.75 12.56 -25.91
C ARG A 49 2.56 13.49 -26.08
N GLN A 50 1.42 13.13 -25.48
CA GLN A 50 0.17 13.87 -25.63
C GLN A 50 0.02 15.01 -24.61
N LYS A 51 0.91 15.08 -23.62
CA LYS A 51 0.85 15.97 -22.44
C LYS A 51 -0.47 15.88 -21.66
N ARG A 52 -1.25 14.82 -21.85
CA ARG A 52 -2.54 14.61 -21.20
C ARG A 52 -2.76 13.15 -20.82
N PRO A 53 -3.53 12.86 -19.76
CA PRO A 53 -3.93 11.49 -19.45
C PRO A 53 -4.87 10.95 -20.53
N SER A 54 -4.50 9.83 -21.15
CA SER A 54 -5.36 9.15 -22.13
C SER A 54 -6.26 8.13 -21.42
N ARG A 55 -7.36 8.60 -20.81
CA ARG A 55 -8.34 7.73 -20.11
C ARG A 55 -8.97 6.67 -21.02
N SER A 56 -9.02 6.92 -22.33
CA SER A 56 -9.52 5.98 -23.34
C SER A 56 -8.48 4.94 -23.81
N SER A 57 -7.20 5.12 -23.46
CA SER A 57 -6.14 4.19 -23.86
C SER A 57 -6.34 2.82 -23.22
N VAL A 58 -6.19 1.77 -24.02
CA VAL A 58 -6.25 0.38 -23.54
C VAL A 58 -5.22 0.13 -22.44
N TRP A 59 -4.05 0.76 -22.52
CA TRP A 59 -2.98 0.63 -21.52
C TRP A 59 -3.37 1.25 -20.17
N ALA A 60 -3.95 2.45 -20.21
CA ALA A 60 -4.47 3.11 -19.01
C ALA A 60 -5.61 2.29 -18.38
N ARG A 61 -6.47 1.64 -19.18
CA ARG A 61 -7.53 0.76 -18.67
C ARG A 61 -6.99 -0.49 -18.00
N ILE A 62 -5.88 -1.05 -18.46
CA ILE A 62 -5.25 -2.23 -17.84
C ILE A 62 -4.66 -1.87 -16.47
N ASN A 63 -3.92 -0.77 -16.38
CA ASN A 63 -3.27 -0.36 -15.13
C ASN A 63 -4.26 0.19 -14.10
N ASN A 64 -5.21 1.01 -14.54
CA ASN A 64 -6.22 1.61 -13.66
C ASN A 64 -7.43 0.69 -13.43
N ALA A 65 -7.40 -0.55 -13.95
CA ALA A 65 -8.45 -1.52 -13.66
C ALA A 65 -8.51 -1.77 -12.15
N PRO A 66 -9.71 -1.77 -11.55
CA PRO A 66 -9.83 -2.00 -10.12
C PRO A 66 -9.34 -3.41 -9.77
N PHE A 67 -8.72 -3.55 -8.59
CA PHE A 67 -8.03 -4.77 -8.17
C PHE A 67 -8.91 -6.04 -8.25
N TRP A 68 -10.23 -5.90 -8.10
CA TRP A 68 -11.17 -7.02 -8.12
C TRP A 68 -11.26 -7.64 -9.53
N VAL A 69 -11.09 -6.87 -10.60
CA VAL A 69 -11.06 -7.39 -11.97
C VAL A 69 -9.86 -8.31 -12.16
N HIS A 70 -8.67 -7.88 -11.76
CA HIS A 70 -7.45 -8.69 -11.80
C HIS A 70 -7.58 -9.95 -10.92
N THR A 71 -8.23 -9.83 -9.76
CA THR A 71 -8.45 -10.95 -8.84
C THR A 71 -9.43 -11.97 -9.43
N LEU A 72 -10.53 -11.53 -10.05
CA LEU A 72 -11.49 -12.41 -10.71
C LEU A 72 -10.88 -13.12 -11.92
N LEU A 73 -10.03 -12.41 -12.69
CA LEU A 73 -9.26 -13.02 -13.78
C LEU A 73 -8.38 -14.16 -13.25
N TRP A 74 -7.63 -13.93 -12.17
CA TRP A 74 -6.80 -14.95 -11.55
C TRP A 74 -7.62 -16.11 -10.97
N ALA A 75 -8.76 -15.83 -10.33
CA ALA A 75 -9.67 -16.85 -9.84
C ALA A 75 -10.19 -17.73 -11.00
N ALA A 76 -10.60 -17.12 -12.12
CA ALA A 76 -11.05 -17.84 -13.31
C ALA A 76 -9.94 -18.70 -13.92
N ILE A 77 -8.70 -18.20 -13.99
CA ILE A 77 -7.53 -18.97 -14.48
C ILE A 77 -7.25 -20.16 -13.56
N VAL A 78 -7.24 -19.95 -12.24
CA VAL A 78 -6.98 -21.02 -11.25
C VAL A 78 -8.07 -22.09 -11.32
N VAL A 79 -9.35 -21.69 -11.36
CA VAL A 79 -10.48 -22.63 -11.49
C VAL A 79 -10.40 -23.35 -12.84
N GLY A 80 -10.26 -22.65 -13.96
CA GLY A 80 -10.14 -23.25 -15.29
C GLY A 80 -9.01 -24.28 -15.36
N LEU A 81 -7.80 -23.92 -14.92
CA LEU A 81 -6.67 -24.83 -14.86
C LEU A 81 -6.90 -25.99 -13.88
N ALA A 82 -7.59 -25.78 -12.75
CA ALA A 82 -7.91 -26.84 -11.79
C ALA A 82 -8.77 -27.95 -12.42
N PHE A 83 -9.72 -27.60 -13.28
CA PHE A 83 -10.71 -28.53 -13.87
C PHE A 83 -10.37 -29.02 -15.29
N THR A 84 -9.41 -28.41 -15.99
CA THR A 84 -9.02 -28.84 -17.36
C THR A 84 -8.66 -30.33 -17.46
N ASN A 85 -9.19 -31.02 -18.48
CA ASN A 85 -8.94 -32.44 -18.75
C ASN A 85 -9.22 -33.37 -17.54
N VAL A 86 -10.24 -33.02 -16.73
CA VAL A 86 -10.75 -33.90 -15.67
C VAL A 86 -12.12 -34.41 -16.11
N HIS A 87 -12.15 -35.65 -16.59
CA HIS A 87 -13.40 -36.37 -16.88
C HIS A 87 -13.88 -37.06 -15.59
N ASP A 88 -15.20 -37.22 -15.43
CA ASP A 88 -15.85 -37.87 -14.28
C ASP A 88 -15.40 -37.34 -12.90
N LEU A 89 -15.90 -36.16 -12.54
CA LEU A 89 -15.50 -35.44 -11.32
C LEU A 89 -15.72 -36.27 -10.04
N SER A 90 -16.78 -37.08 -9.98
CA SER A 90 -17.10 -37.92 -8.82
C SER A 90 -15.99 -38.90 -8.46
N GLN A 91 -15.28 -39.42 -9.47
CA GLN A 91 -14.16 -40.35 -9.27
C GLN A 91 -12.81 -39.63 -9.18
N ASN A 92 -12.66 -38.52 -9.91
CA ASN A 92 -11.38 -37.85 -10.11
C ASN A 92 -11.19 -36.53 -9.34
N TRP A 93 -12.07 -36.19 -8.41
CA TRP A 93 -11.98 -34.95 -7.60
C TRP A 93 -10.61 -34.78 -6.90
N THR A 94 -9.94 -35.88 -6.52
CA THR A 94 -8.62 -35.81 -5.87
C THR A 94 -7.53 -35.26 -6.79
N VAL A 95 -7.69 -35.34 -8.11
CA VAL A 95 -6.79 -34.71 -9.10
C VAL A 95 -6.92 -33.20 -9.04
N VAL A 96 -8.16 -32.67 -8.97
CA VAL A 96 -8.46 -31.24 -8.87
C VAL A 96 -7.85 -30.67 -7.59
N VAL A 97 -8.11 -31.32 -6.44
CA VAL A 97 -7.55 -30.91 -5.13
C VAL A 97 -6.03 -30.93 -5.14
N LYS A 98 -5.40 -31.96 -5.71
CA LYS A 98 -3.93 -32.01 -5.88
C LYS A 98 -3.42 -30.90 -6.78
N ARG A 99 -4.16 -30.55 -7.83
CA ARG A 99 -3.78 -29.49 -8.77
C ARG A 99 -3.89 -28.11 -8.12
N LEU A 100 -4.94 -27.83 -7.36
CA LEU A 100 -5.11 -26.58 -6.61
C LEU A 100 -3.92 -26.27 -5.71
N GLY A 101 -3.42 -27.25 -4.95
CA GLY A 101 -2.22 -27.05 -4.11
C GLY A 101 -0.96 -26.68 -4.92
N ARG A 102 -0.81 -27.25 -6.12
CA ARG A 102 0.30 -26.90 -7.02
C ARG A 102 0.13 -25.51 -7.63
N LEU A 103 -1.06 -25.18 -8.12
CA LEU A 103 -1.37 -23.87 -8.70
C LEU A 103 -1.15 -22.76 -7.66
N ALA A 104 -1.60 -22.99 -6.42
CA ALA A 104 -1.36 -22.10 -5.28
C ALA A 104 0.13 -21.81 -5.09
N PHE A 105 0.97 -22.85 -5.03
CA PHE A 105 2.40 -22.66 -4.82
C PHE A 105 3.09 -21.96 -6.01
N CYS A 106 2.75 -22.34 -7.24
CA CYS A 106 3.36 -21.76 -8.44
C CYS A 106 2.99 -20.27 -8.68
N LEU A 107 1.97 -19.74 -7.98
CA LEU A 107 1.63 -18.32 -7.97
C LEU A 107 2.44 -17.50 -6.95
N VAL A 108 3.08 -18.13 -5.97
CA VAL A 108 3.85 -17.43 -4.91
C VAL A 108 4.97 -16.54 -5.47
N PRO A 109 5.75 -16.94 -6.50
CA PRO A 109 6.75 -16.05 -7.08
C PRO A 109 6.16 -14.74 -7.63
N LEU A 110 4.98 -14.79 -8.28
CA LEU A 110 4.30 -13.59 -8.75
C LEU A 110 3.87 -12.71 -7.57
N ASP A 111 3.26 -13.32 -6.56
CA ASP A 111 2.79 -12.60 -5.37
C ASP A 111 3.93 -11.89 -4.64
N LEU A 112 5.09 -12.55 -4.50
CA LEU A 112 6.31 -11.94 -3.96
C LEU A 112 6.81 -10.79 -4.85
N ALA A 113 6.81 -10.96 -6.18
CA ALA A 113 7.26 -9.92 -7.11
C ALA A 113 6.41 -8.64 -7.04
N LEU A 114 5.10 -8.78 -6.81
CA LEU A 114 4.18 -7.65 -6.62
C LEU A 114 4.48 -6.83 -5.34
N ALA A 115 5.13 -7.46 -4.35
CA ALA A 115 5.47 -6.83 -3.07
C ALA A 115 6.90 -6.27 -3.01
N LEU A 116 7.71 -6.45 -4.05
CA LEU A 116 9.11 -6.06 -4.07
C LEU A 116 9.32 -4.54 -3.99
N ARG A 117 10.37 -4.17 -3.25
CA ARG A 117 10.89 -2.80 -3.14
C ARG A 117 12.41 -2.82 -3.39
N PRO A 118 12.91 -2.15 -4.44
CA PRO A 118 12.16 -1.39 -5.45
C PRO A 118 11.25 -2.29 -6.32
N CYS A 119 10.18 -1.72 -6.86
CA CYS A 119 9.26 -2.45 -7.73
C CYS A 119 9.93 -2.74 -9.07
N LEU A 120 9.91 -4.00 -9.50
CA LEU A 120 10.49 -4.42 -10.78
C LEU A 120 9.58 -4.12 -11.99
N LEU A 121 8.30 -3.80 -11.75
CA LEU A 121 7.30 -3.55 -12.80
C LEU A 121 7.22 -2.08 -13.23
N GLY A 122 8.07 -1.21 -12.67
CA GLY A 122 8.12 0.23 -12.98
C GLY A 122 7.00 1.07 -12.34
N GLN A 123 5.97 0.43 -11.78
CA GLN A 123 4.88 1.05 -11.04
C GLN A 123 5.29 1.40 -9.61
N SER A 124 4.50 2.24 -8.93
CA SER A 124 4.68 2.42 -7.50
C SER A 124 4.32 1.12 -6.77
N TYR A 125 5.14 0.69 -5.81
CA TYR A 125 4.83 -0.51 -5.03
C TYR A 125 3.46 -0.39 -4.32
N LEU A 126 3.04 0.84 -3.99
CA LEU A 126 1.75 1.14 -3.38
C LEU A 126 0.56 0.77 -4.28
N GLU A 127 0.70 0.94 -5.60
CA GLU A 127 -0.34 0.61 -6.59
C GLU A 127 -0.57 -0.89 -6.70
N LEU A 128 0.48 -1.70 -6.50
CA LEU A 128 0.43 -3.16 -6.58
C LEU A 128 0.02 -3.85 -5.27
N MET A 129 0.04 -3.14 -4.13
CA MET A 129 -0.30 -3.71 -2.82
C MET A 129 -1.72 -4.29 -2.73
N PRO A 130 -2.78 -3.68 -3.31
CA PRO A 130 -4.10 -4.30 -3.37
C PRO A 130 -4.06 -5.64 -4.09
N LEU A 131 -3.36 -5.72 -5.23
CA LEU A 131 -3.26 -6.95 -6.02
C LEU A 131 -2.53 -8.05 -5.26
N HIS A 132 -1.39 -7.74 -4.62
CA HIS A 132 -0.68 -8.65 -3.72
C HIS A 132 -1.63 -9.26 -2.68
N LYS A 133 -2.35 -8.42 -1.91
CA LYS A 133 -3.27 -8.90 -0.86
C LYS A 133 -4.34 -9.87 -1.38
N TRP A 134 -4.96 -9.55 -2.50
CA TRP A 134 -6.04 -10.38 -3.04
C TRP A 134 -5.54 -11.64 -3.73
N LEU A 135 -4.39 -11.58 -4.39
CA LEU A 135 -3.72 -12.75 -4.94
C LEU A 135 -3.26 -13.70 -3.83
N SER A 136 -2.67 -13.20 -2.73
CA SER A 136 -2.33 -14.01 -1.55
C SER A 136 -3.54 -14.73 -0.96
N ARG A 137 -4.70 -14.07 -0.88
CA ARG A 137 -5.95 -14.69 -0.39
C ARG A 137 -6.40 -15.85 -1.29
N LEU A 138 -6.31 -15.68 -2.61
CA LEU A 138 -6.60 -16.74 -3.57
C LEU A 138 -5.64 -17.93 -3.41
N ILE A 139 -4.35 -17.67 -3.24
CA ILE A 139 -3.32 -18.68 -3.00
C ILE A 139 -3.63 -19.47 -1.71
N ILE A 140 -3.90 -18.78 -0.60
CA ILE A 140 -4.22 -19.42 0.68
C ILE A 140 -5.51 -20.23 0.56
N LEU A 141 -6.55 -19.68 -0.07
CA LEU A 141 -7.82 -20.40 -0.29
C LEU A 141 -7.60 -21.70 -1.07
N ALA A 142 -6.87 -21.66 -2.18
CA ALA A 142 -6.55 -22.84 -2.97
C ALA A 142 -5.73 -23.87 -2.16
N GLY A 143 -4.79 -23.41 -1.33
CA GLY A 143 -4.03 -24.26 -0.42
C GLY A 143 -4.87 -24.90 0.69
N VAL A 144 -5.83 -24.17 1.26
CA VAL A 144 -6.75 -24.68 2.29
C VAL A 144 -7.69 -25.72 1.69
N VAL A 145 -8.28 -25.45 0.51
CA VAL A 145 -9.12 -26.44 -0.21
C VAL A 145 -8.31 -27.69 -0.53
N HIS A 146 -7.04 -27.54 -0.94
CA HIS A 146 -6.12 -28.66 -1.12
C HIS A 146 -5.96 -29.48 0.17
N GLY A 147 -5.64 -28.83 1.29
CA GLY A 147 -5.46 -29.48 2.59
C GLY A 147 -6.71 -30.22 3.05
N ILE A 148 -7.87 -29.55 3.07
CA ILE A 148 -9.16 -30.13 3.46
C ILE A 148 -9.50 -31.34 2.59
N GLY A 149 -9.35 -31.23 1.27
CA GLY A 149 -9.63 -32.34 0.35
C GLY A 149 -8.77 -33.58 0.62
N PHE A 150 -7.49 -33.41 0.97
CA PHE A 150 -6.65 -34.55 1.35
C PHE A 150 -7.01 -35.13 2.72
N PHE A 151 -7.42 -34.31 3.70
CA PHE A 151 -7.96 -34.81 4.96
C PHE A 151 -9.23 -35.65 4.75
N VAL A 152 -10.20 -35.14 3.98
CA VAL A 152 -11.43 -35.87 3.62
C VAL A 152 -11.08 -37.21 2.94
N LYS A 153 -10.16 -37.20 1.97
CA LYS A 153 -9.68 -38.42 1.31
C LYS A 153 -9.13 -39.44 2.31
N TRP A 154 -8.26 -39.00 3.23
CA TRP A 154 -7.65 -39.91 4.21
C TRP A 154 -8.65 -40.42 5.24
N THR A 155 -9.67 -39.63 5.60
CA THR A 155 -10.76 -40.07 6.48
C THR A 155 -11.57 -41.19 5.81
N ILE A 156 -12.02 -40.99 4.57
CA ILE A 156 -12.78 -42.00 3.80
C ILE A 156 -11.98 -43.29 3.62
N GLN A 157 -10.66 -43.17 3.41
CA GLN A 157 -9.77 -44.32 3.19
C GLN A 157 -9.24 -44.96 4.49
N HIS A 158 -9.64 -44.48 5.67
CA HIS A 158 -9.09 -44.90 6.97
C HIS A 158 -7.55 -44.82 7.05
N GLN A 159 -6.95 -43.80 6.42
CA GLN A 159 -5.50 -43.62 6.25
C GLN A 159 -4.97 -42.34 6.91
N LEU A 160 -5.58 -41.90 8.01
CA LEU A 160 -5.17 -40.69 8.75
C LEU A 160 -3.69 -40.71 9.19
N GLY A 161 -3.10 -41.90 9.38
CA GLY A 161 -1.67 -42.04 9.65
C GLY A 161 -0.76 -41.40 8.58
N LYS A 162 -1.26 -41.17 7.36
CA LYS A 162 -0.53 -40.43 6.31
C LYS A 162 -0.24 -38.98 6.69
N ALA A 163 -1.04 -38.36 7.55
CA ALA A 163 -0.79 -36.99 8.04
C ALA A 163 0.53 -36.88 8.82
N LYS A 164 0.97 -37.96 9.49
CA LYS A 164 2.21 -38.00 10.27
C LYS A 164 3.49 -38.10 9.42
N ARG A 165 3.37 -38.38 8.11
CA ARG A 165 4.55 -38.38 7.22
C ARG A 165 5.09 -36.97 7.10
N TRP A 166 6.41 -36.81 7.24
CA TRP A 166 7.08 -35.50 7.24
C TRP A 166 6.60 -34.56 6.13
N ALA A 167 6.53 -35.03 4.89
CA ALA A 167 6.05 -34.22 3.77
C ALA A 167 4.63 -33.67 3.96
N ASN A 168 3.72 -34.47 4.52
CA ASN A 168 2.34 -34.04 4.78
C ASN A 168 2.25 -33.17 6.04
N LEU A 169 3.01 -33.51 7.08
CA LEU A 169 3.10 -32.72 8.30
C LEU A 169 3.61 -31.31 8.02
N ALA A 170 4.64 -31.17 7.18
CA ALA A 170 5.14 -29.87 6.71
C ALA A 170 4.03 -29.04 6.05
N GLY A 171 3.20 -29.65 5.19
CA GLY A 171 2.04 -28.99 4.58
C GLY A 171 0.97 -28.58 5.60
N ILE A 172 0.71 -29.42 6.61
CA ILE A 172 -0.25 -29.12 7.70
C ILE A 172 0.24 -27.93 8.53
N ILE A 173 1.53 -27.89 8.88
CA ILE A 173 2.14 -26.76 9.61
C ILE A 173 1.95 -25.48 8.79
N VAL A 174 2.31 -25.49 7.51
CA VAL A 174 2.14 -24.32 6.63
C VAL A 174 0.68 -23.89 6.52
N ALA A 175 -0.26 -24.84 6.37
CA ALA A 175 -1.68 -24.53 6.29
C ALA A 175 -2.20 -23.87 7.57
N LEU A 176 -1.81 -24.38 8.75
CA LEU A 176 -2.19 -23.80 10.04
C LEU A 176 -1.70 -22.35 10.18
N PHE A 177 -0.42 -22.11 9.91
CA PHE A 177 0.15 -20.75 9.95
C PHE A 177 -0.51 -19.83 8.93
N SER A 178 -0.84 -20.33 7.72
CA SER A 178 -1.53 -19.56 6.69
C SER A 178 -2.96 -19.17 7.10
N ILE A 179 -3.69 -20.05 7.79
CA ILE A 179 -5.03 -19.76 8.33
C ILE A 179 -4.95 -18.68 9.41
N VAL A 180 -4.02 -18.83 10.37
CA VAL A 180 -3.79 -17.80 11.40
C VAL A 180 -3.37 -16.48 10.74
N LEU A 181 -2.57 -16.53 9.68
CA LEU A 181 -2.15 -15.34 8.94
C LEU A 181 -3.35 -14.59 8.36
N VAL A 182 -4.36 -15.27 7.83
CA VAL A 182 -5.59 -14.61 7.32
C VAL A 182 -6.29 -13.82 8.44
N ILE A 183 -6.38 -14.41 9.65
CA ILE A 183 -7.01 -13.77 10.82
C ILE A 183 -6.20 -12.53 11.24
N VAL A 184 -4.88 -12.69 11.40
CA VAL A 184 -3.99 -11.58 11.82
C VAL A 184 -3.91 -10.49 10.73
N SER A 185 -4.05 -10.86 9.46
CA SER A 185 -4.06 -9.94 8.32
C SER A 185 -5.38 -9.21 8.13
N SER A 186 -6.43 -9.55 8.89
CA SER A 186 -7.72 -8.86 8.84
C SER A 186 -7.57 -7.38 9.19
N ARG A 187 -8.38 -6.52 8.57
CA ARG A 187 -8.32 -5.07 8.78
C ARG A 187 -8.37 -4.66 10.27
N PRO A 188 -9.28 -5.19 11.13
CA PRO A 188 -9.32 -4.78 12.53
C PRO A 188 -8.07 -5.20 13.31
N VAL A 189 -7.62 -6.46 13.17
CA VAL A 189 -6.45 -6.96 13.90
C VAL A 189 -5.18 -6.27 13.43
N ARG A 190 -4.98 -6.15 12.11
CA ARG A 190 -3.81 -5.52 11.52
C ARG A 190 -3.67 -4.04 11.91
N ARG A 191 -4.78 -3.32 12.05
CA ARG A 191 -4.77 -1.91 12.51
C ARG A 191 -4.33 -1.80 13.97
N ARG A 192 -4.78 -2.71 14.83
CA ARG A 192 -4.46 -2.69 16.27
C ARG A 192 -3.07 -3.26 16.60
N PHE A 193 -2.59 -4.23 15.83
CA PHE A 193 -1.34 -4.95 16.12
C PHE A 193 -0.46 -5.06 14.87
N TYR A 194 -0.19 -3.94 14.20
CA TYR A 194 0.54 -3.95 12.92
C TYR A 194 1.95 -4.53 13.03
N SER A 195 2.71 -4.18 14.06
CA SER A 195 4.05 -4.73 14.29
C SER A 195 4.05 -6.26 14.43
N TYR A 196 3.05 -6.81 15.12
CA TYR A 196 2.87 -8.26 15.24
C TYR A 196 2.44 -8.89 13.92
N PHE A 197 1.48 -8.28 13.22
CA PHE A 197 1.08 -8.70 11.88
C PHE A 197 2.30 -8.80 10.95
N TYR A 198 3.13 -7.76 10.92
CA TYR A 198 4.30 -7.71 10.06
C TYR A 198 5.30 -8.82 10.40
N ALA A 199 5.62 -9.01 11.68
CA ALA A 199 6.52 -10.07 12.12
C ALA A 199 5.96 -11.47 11.78
N PHE A 200 4.70 -11.73 12.10
CA PHE A 200 4.03 -13.01 11.84
C PHE A 200 3.90 -13.30 10.34
N HIS A 201 3.62 -12.29 9.52
CA HIS A 201 3.56 -12.40 8.07
C HIS A 201 4.91 -12.82 7.48
N ASN A 202 5.98 -12.10 7.78
CA ASN A 202 7.32 -12.41 7.25
C ASN A 202 7.81 -13.79 7.73
N PHE A 203 7.56 -14.13 8.99
CA PHE A 203 7.86 -15.47 9.51
C PHE A 203 7.09 -16.56 8.74
N THR A 204 5.79 -16.36 8.53
CA THR A 204 4.94 -17.31 7.81
C THR A 204 5.39 -17.47 6.36
N VAL A 205 5.76 -16.39 5.68
CA VAL A 205 6.29 -16.45 4.29
C VAL A 205 7.60 -17.26 4.24
N ALA A 206 8.55 -17.01 5.15
CA ALA A 206 9.79 -17.76 5.21
C ALA A 206 9.52 -19.26 5.48
N LEU A 207 8.67 -19.56 6.47
CA LEU A 207 8.25 -20.93 6.79
C LEU A 207 7.59 -21.62 5.59
N PHE A 208 6.71 -20.90 4.89
CA PHE A 208 5.99 -21.39 3.72
C PHE A 208 6.95 -21.79 2.60
N VAL A 209 7.92 -20.93 2.25
CA VAL A 209 8.92 -21.22 1.20
C VAL A 209 9.83 -22.38 1.58
N LEU A 210 10.32 -22.42 2.82
CA LEU A 210 11.23 -23.47 3.30
C LEU A 210 10.56 -24.84 3.34
N LEU A 211 9.37 -24.93 3.96
CA LEU A 211 8.69 -26.22 4.13
C LEU A 211 8.18 -26.81 2.80
N MET A 212 7.98 -25.97 1.77
CA MET A 212 7.51 -26.43 0.47
C MET A 212 8.51 -27.33 -0.27
N ILE A 213 9.80 -27.23 0.04
CA ILE A 213 10.86 -28.12 -0.50
C ILE A 213 10.55 -29.59 -0.23
N TRP A 214 9.98 -29.89 0.95
CA TRP A 214 9.63 -31.24 1.34
C TRP A 214 8.18 -31.59 0.97
N HIS A 215 7.26 -30.62 1.08
CA HIS A 215 5.83 -30.88 0.86
C HIS A 215 5.46 -31.06 -0.63
N ALA A 216 5.83 -30.13 -1.51
CA ALA A 216 5.24 -30.03 -2.86
C ALA A 216 5.96 -30.86 -3.96
N ARG A 217 6.62 -31.95 -3.60
CA ARG A 217 7.38 -32.79 -4.57
C ARG A 217 6.47 -33.59 -5.51
N PRO A 218 6.91 -33.91 -6.75
CA PRO A 218 8.13 -33.47 -7.44
C PRO A 218 7.94 -32.18 -8.29
N GLY A 219 9.05 -31.60 -8.77
CA GLY A 219 9.03 -30.52 -9.79
C GLY A 219 8.55 -29.17 -9.26
N VAL A 220 9.09 -28.73 -8.12
CA VAL A 220 8.79 -27.42 -7.51
C VAL A 220 10.03 -26.64 -7.08
N SER A 221 11.22 -27.25 -7.19
CA SER A 221 12.48 -26.67 -6.74
C SER A 221 12.77 -25.33 -7.41
N ASP A 222 12.45 -25.19 -8.69
CA ASP A 222 12.64 -23.94 -9.45
C ASP A 222 11.84 -22.79 -8.83
N PHE A 223 10.58 -23.05 -8.44
CA PHE A 223 9.72 -22.04 -7.82
C PHE A 223 10.18 -21.70 -6.40
N VAL A 224 10.63 -22.69 -5.62
CA VAL A 224 11.23 -22.43 -4.31
C VAL A 224 12.48 -21.56 -4.46
N LEU A 225 13.39 -21.91 -5.38
CA LEU A 225 14.64 -21.19 -5.59
C LEU A 225 14.35 -19.75 -6.04
N LEU A 226 13.40 -19.56 -6.96
CA LEU A 226 12.97 -18.23 -7.39
C LEU A 226 12.37 -17.43 -6.23
N SER A 227 11.44 -18.01 -5.45
CA SER A 227 10.87 -17.34 -4.28
C SER A 227 11.93 -16.97 -3.24
N ALA A 228 12.88 -17.86 -2.98
CA ALA A 228 14.01 -17.59 -2.08
C ALA A 228 14.90 -16.45 -2.64
N ALA A 229 15.19 -16.46 -3.94
CA ALA A 229 15.95 -15.39 -4.59
C ALA A 229 15.25 -14.03 -4.50
N LEU A 230 13.92 -13.97 -4.68
CA LEU A 230 13.13 -12.74 -4.53
C LEU A 230 13.16 -12.22 -3.08
N LEU A 231 13.06 -13.11 -2.09
CA LEU A 231 13.17 -12.74 -0.67
C LEU A 231 14.58 -12.24 -0.32
N LEU A 232 15.63 -12.88 -0.83
CA LEU A 232 17.01 -12.43 -0.67
C LEU A 232 17.23 -11.07 -1.33
N PHE A 233 16.71 -10.88 -2.54
CA PHE A 233 16.74 -9.59 -3.24
C PHE A 233 16.05 -8.48 -2.43
N GLN A 234 14.89 -8.77 -1.82
CA GLN A 234 14.20 -7.82 -0.94
C GLN A 234 15.03 -7.45 0.30
N GLY A 235 15.69 -8.43 0.91
CA GLY A 235 16.60 -8.23 2.05
C GLY A 235 17.82 -7.40 1.66
N ALA A 236 18.49 -7.75 0.56
CA ALA A 236 19.63 -7.01 0.02
C ALA A 236 19.25 -5.57 -0.36
N SER A 237 18.11 -5.37 -1.02
CA SER A 237 17.60 -4.05 -1.39
C SER A 237 17.32 -3.18 -0.17
N ARG A 238 16.84 -3.77 0.95
CA ARG A 238 16.64 -3.06 2.21
C ARG A 238 17.96 -2.59 2.83
N VAL A 239 19.02 -3.38 2.70
CA VAL A 239 20.36 -3.00 3.17
C VAL A 239 20.95 -1.92 2.27
N TYR A 240 20.94 -2.12 0.96
CA TYR A 240 21.57 -1.23 -0.02
C TYR A 240 20.88 0.14 -0.10
N ASN A 241 19.54 0.18 -0.13
CA ASN A 241 18.77 1.41 -0.29
C ASN A 241 18.45 2.11 1.05
N GLY A 242 19.31 1.94 2.06
CA GLY A 242 19.11 2.50 3.40
C GLY A 242 20.29 3.36 3.85
N TYR A 243 19.99 4.44 4.54
CA TYR A 243 20.95 5.44 4.99
C TYR A 243 20.84 5.61 6.50
N SER A 244 21.98 5.70 7.19
CA SER A 244 21.99 5.96 8.64
C SER A 244 21.83 7.46 8.88
N VAL A 245 20.97 7.83 9.82
CA VAL A 245 20.77 9.21 10.25
C VAL A 245 21.19 9.30 11.72
N PRO A 246 22.28 10.02 12.03
CA PRO A 246 22.86 10.07 13.38
C PRO A 246 22.12 11.04 14.31
N GLY A 247 21.33 11.97 13.77
CA GLY A 247 20.72 13.04 14.55
C GLY A 247 19.31 13.37 14.08
N LEU A 248 18.42 13.54 15.06
CA LEU A 248 17.05 13.99 14.91
C LEU A 248 16.82 15.20 15.82
N THR A 249 16.28 16.27 15.27
CA THR A 249 15.77 17.40 16.06
C THR A 249 14.26 17.36 16.06
N ILE A 250 13.66 17.50 17.25
CA ILE A 250 12.23 17.57 17.43
C ILE A 250 11.85 19.02 17.69
N VAL A 251 11.01 19.58 16.82
CA VAL A 251 10.41 20.90 17.01
C VAL A 251 8.96 20.70 17.38
N ASP A 252 8.60 21.21 18.54
CA ASP A 252 7.29 21.00 19.14
C ASP A 252 6.70 22.31 19.66
N ALA A 253 5.38 22.43 19.57
CA ALA A 253 4.64 23.57 20.08
C ALA A 253 3.67 23.11 21.19
N ASP A 254 3.56 23.92 22.24
CA ASP A 254 2.67 23.64 23.37
C ASP A 254 1.22 23.55 22.91
N ALA A 255 0.53 22.52 23.41
CA ALA A 255 -0.84 22.18 23.06
C ALA A 255 -1.10 21.91 21.57
N ALA A 256 -0.09 21.84 20.69
CA ALA A 256 -0.26 21.41 19.30
C ALA A 256 -0.46 19.89 19.20
N SER A 257 -1.22 19.44 18.20
CA SER A 257 -1.41 18.02 17.88
C SER A 257 -0.34 17.47 16.93
N LEU A 258 0.27 18.36 16.14
CA LEU A 258 1.37 18.05 15.23
C LEU A 258 2.74 18.34 15.86
N ARG A 259 3.76 17.69 15.30
CA ARG A 259 5.18 17.83 15.64
C ARG A 259 6.00 17.81 14.36
N LEU A 260 7.03 18.65 14.30
CA LEU A 260 7.98 18.67 13.19
C LEU A 260 9.27 17.94 13.60
N LEU A 261 9.71 17.02 12.75
CA LEU A 261 10.93 16.25 12.91
C LEU A 261 11.92 16.66 11.84
N ARG A 262 13.13 17.06 12.23
CA ARG A 262 14.23 17.41 11.32
C ARG A 262 15.32 16.36 11.45
N LEU A 263 15.41 15.49 10.46
CA LEU A 263 16.45 14.47 10.36
C LEU A 263 17.64 15.06 9.59
N GLN A 264 18.86 14.87 10.08
CA GLN A 264 20.06 15.34 9.37
C GLN A 264 20.24 14.55 8.07
N LYS A 265 20.29 15.23 6.91
CA LYS A 265 20.41 14.58 5.60
C LYS A 265 21.82 13.98 5.46
N PRO A 266 21.96 12.66 5.27
CA PRO A 266 23.27 12.05 5.05
C PRO A 266 23.89 12.52 3.73
N ASN A 267 25.22 12.69 3.69
CA ASN A 267 25.93 13.09 2.45
C ASN A 267 25.73 12.12 1.28
N SER A 268 25.50 10.83 1.58
CA SER A 268 25.23 9.79 0.58
C SER A 268 23.76 9.68 0.18
N PHE A 269 22.87 10.45 0.80
CA PHE A 269 21.45 10.46 0.47
C PHE A 269 21.25 11.03 -0.93
N PRO A 270 20.25 10.55 -1.71
CA PRO A 270 20.01 11.04 -3.07
C PRO A 270 19.88 12.56 -3.11
N SER A 271 20.59 13.19 -4.05
CA SER A 271 20.57 14.65 -4.25
C SER A 271 19.31 15.14 -4.96
N VAL A 272 18.51 14.24 -5.53
CA VAL A 272 17.27 14.54 -6.26
C VAL A 272 16.20 13.53 -5.87
N TRP A 273 15.01 14.02 -5.54
CA TRP A 273 13.79 13.23 -5.37
C TRP A 273 12.56 14.01 -5.83
N GLN A 274 11.45 13.31 -6.07
CA GLN A 274 10.21 13.94 -6.50
C GLN A 274 9.49 14.60 -5.31
N PRO A 275 8.87 15.78 -5.49
CA PRO A 275 8.05 16.39 -4.44
C PRO A 275 6.93 15.44 -4.02
N GLY A 276 6.64 15.39 -2.73
CA GLY A 276 5.68 14.43 -2.16
C GLY A 276 6.18 12.99 -2.07
N SER A 277 7.48 12.74 -2.30
CA SER A 277 8.06 11.42 -2.01
C SER A 277 8.00 11.10 -0.52
N HIS A 278 7.92 9.81 -0.18
CA HIS A 278 8.00 9.34 1.19
C HIS A 278 9.26 8.52 1.44
N ILE A 279 9.77 8.59 2.67
CA ILE A 279 10.82 7.70 3.17
C ILE A 279 10.23 6.75 4.19
N ARG A 280 10.93 5.66 4.48
CA ARG A 280 10.62 4.77 5.60
C ARG A 280 11.70 4.91 6.65
N VAL A 281 11.29 5.25 7.86
CA VAL A 281 12.17 5.37 9.03
C VAL A 281 12.04 4.11 9.86
N GLY A 282 13.17 3.50 10.21
CA GLY A 282 13.22 2.32 11.07
C GLY A 282 14.45 2.31 11.93
N LEU A 283 14.58 1.27 12.75
CA LEU A 283 15.74 1.08 13.62
C LEU A 283 17.00 0.71 12.81
N PRO A 284 18.20 0.98 13.36
CA PRO A 284 19.47 0.59 12.75
C PRO A 284 19.55 -0.92 12.46
N LEU A 285 20.28 -1.30 11.40
CA LEU A 285 20.42 -2.72 11.00
C LEU A 285 21.14 -3.58 12.04
N SER A 286 21.93 -2.96 12.93
CA SER A 286 22.58 -3.61 14.06
C SER A 286 21.58 -4.15 15.08
N SER A 287 20.38 -3.56 15.16
CA SER A 287 19.30 -4.06 16.01
C SER A 287 18.55 -5.19 15.30
N TRP A 288 18.40 -6.32 15.98
CA TRP A 288 17.57 -7.44 15.51
C TRP A 288 16.12 -7.00 15.24
N GLN A 289 15.64 -5.99 15.98
CA GLN A 289 14.31 -5.41 15.84
C GLN A 289 14.08 -4.82 14.44
N SER A 290 15.13 -4.32 13.78
CA SER A 290 15.01 -3.83 12.40
C SER A 290 14.57 -4.96 11.48
N TRP A 291 15.03 -6.18 11.67
CA TRP A 291 14.71 -7.31 10.80
C TRP A 291 13.32 -7.91 11.06
N VAL A 292 12.79 -7.74 12.27
CA VAL A 292 11.51 -8.32 12.69
C VAL A 292 10.35 -7.32 12.61
N PHE A 293 10.60 -6.05 12.92
CA PHE A 293 9.58 -5.00 12.96
C PHE A 293 9.59 -4.12 11.71
N PRO A 294 8.43 -3.52 11.35
CA PRO A 294 8.31 -2.70 10.17
C PRO A 294 9.05 -1.36 10.34
N ALA A 295 9.59 -0.83 9.24
CA ALA A 295 9.94 0.58 9.14
C ALA A 295 8.67 1.39 8.83
N HIS A 296 8.50 2.57 9.41
CA HIS A 296 7.30 3.38 9.29
C HIS A 296 7.42 4.42 8.17
N PRO A 297 6.41 4.57 7.30
CA PRO A 297 6.46 5.55 6.21
C PRO A 297 6.17 6.97 6.71
N TYR A 298 6.92 7.93 6.17
CA TYR A 298 6.73 9.37 6.39
C TYR A 298 6.98 10.14 5.10
N THR A 299 6.08 11.06 4.78
CA THR A 299 6.21 11.93 3.61
C THR A 299 7.25 13.01 3.88
N LEU A 300 8.17 13.19 2.93
CA LEU A 300 9.18 14.23 2.99
C LEU A 300 8.53 15.58 2.71
N CYS A 301 8.61 16.48 3.69
CA CYS A 301 8.13 17.85 3.56
C CYS A 301 9.21 18.78 2.96
N SER A 302 10.48 18.38 3.02
CA SER A 302 11.59 19.21 2.52
C SER A 302 11.92 18.98 1.05
N SER A 303 12.46 20.02 0.44
CA SER A 303 12.99 20.01 -0.92
C SER A 303 14.38 19.35 -0.96
N PRO A 304 14.81 18.80 -2.12
CA PRO A 304 16.17 18.29 -2.33
C PRO A 304 17.30 19.23 -1.93
N ALA A 305 17.06 20.54 -1.98
CA ALA A 305 18.03 21.58 -1.63
C ALA A 305 18.28 21.72 -0.12
N ASN A 306 17.39 21.23 0.75
CA ASN A 306 17.54 21.36 2.20
C ASN A 306 18.59 20.37 2.75
N ASP A 307 19.31 20.82 3.78
CA ASP A 307 20.27 20.00 4.54
C ASP A 307 19.57 19.04 5.55
N THR A 308 18.27 19.22 5.76
CA THR A 308 17.46 18.37 6.65
C THR A 308 16.31 17.72 5.91
N LEU A 309 16.00 16.48 6.30
CA LEU A 309 14.79 15.76 5.90
C LEU A 309 13.70 16.10 6.92
N ASN A 310 12.75 16.94 6.52
CA ASN A 310 11.68 17.44 7.39
C ASN A 310 10.45 16.53 7.30
N LEU A 311 9.93 16.08 8.44
CA LEU A 311 8.73 15.24 8.53
C LEU A 311 7.72 15.89 9.49
N VAL A 312 6.48 16.03 9.06
CA VAL A 312 5.37 16.45 9.93
C VAL A 312 4.62 15.21 10.41
N VAL A 313 4.56 15.04 11.73
CA VAL A 313 4.00 13.84 12.38
C VAL A 313 2.99 14.25 13.44
N LYS A 314 1.93 13.47 13.59
CA LYS A 314 0.96 13.64 14.68
C LYS A 314 1.49 13.03 15.99
N LYS A 315 1.28 13.71 17.12
CA LYS A 315 1.63 13.22 18.46
C LYS A 315 0.75 12.02 18.87
N GLY A 316 1.27 11.18 19.77
CA GLY A 316 0.54 10.02 20.29
C GLY A 316 0.48 8.82 19.36
N ARG A 317 1.33 8.79 18.32
CA ARG A 317 1.51 7.61 17.46
C ARG A 317 2.32 6.53 18.16
N ARG A 318 2.06 5.26 17.83
CA ARG A 318 2.73 4.09 18.44
C ARG A 318 4.24 4.07 18.22
N PHE A 319 4.73 4.62 17.12
CA PHE A 319 6.16 4.77 16.86
C PHE A 319 6.56 6.22 17.12
N GLU A 320 7.08 6.46 18.32
CA GLU A 320 7.65 7.75 18.69
C GLU A 320 9.15 7.73 18.42
N MET A 321 9.62 8.73 17.67
CA MET A 321 11.04 8.93 17.46
C MET A 321 11.62 9.75 18.62
N LEU A 322 12.64 9.21 19.26
CA LEU A 322 13.45 9.82 20.29
C LEU A 322 14.74 10.42 19.70
N THR A 323 15.12 11.59 20.18
CA THR A 323 16.33 12.33 19.77
C THR A 323 17.64 11.60 20.06
N SER A 324 17.66 10.74 21.09
CA SER A 324 18.85 10.01 21.53
C SER A 324 19.17 8.75 20.72
N LEU A 325 18.31 8.36 19.78
CA LEU A 325 18.47 7.14 19.01
C LEU A 325 18.89 7.45 17.57
N GLU A 326 19.72 6.58 17.02
CA GLU A 326 20.01 6.55 15.59
C GLU A 326 18.87 5.87 14.83
N TYR A 327 18.61 6.33 13.62
CA TYR A 327 17.60 5.74 12.73
C TYR A 327 18.19 5.39 11.38
N ARG A 328 17.55 4.46 10.69
CA ARG A 328 17.80 4.17 9.29
C ARG A 328 16.63 4.64 8.45
N VAL A 329 16.93 5.43 7.42
CA VAL A 329 15.94 5.92 6.45
C VAL A 329 16.12 5.20 5.12
N SER A 330 15.03 4.87 4.45
CA SER A 330 15.11 4.36 3.08
C SER A 330 15.41 5.48 2.08
N CYS A 331 15.80 5.10 0.87
CA CYS A 331 15.70 5.97 -0.31
C CYS A 331 14.26 6.53 -0.46
N PRO A 332 14.08 7.76 -0.99
CA PRO A 332 12.76 8.32 -1.28
C PRO A 332 11.99 7.48 -2.30
N TYR A 333 10.72 7.19 -2.01
CA TYR A 333 9.79 6.57 -2.93
C TYR A 333 8.79 7.62 -3.44
N ALA A 334 8.62 7.70 -4.76
CA ALA A 334 7.63 8.58 -5.35
C ALA A 334 6.21 8.12 -5.00
N SER A 335 5.37 9.04 -4.51
CA SER A 335 3.94 8.80 -4.27
C SER A 335 3.08 9.15 -5.47
N LEU A 336 3.44 10.18 -6.25
CA LEU A 336 2.71 10.58 -7.46
C LEU A 336 3.38 10.04 -8.74
N PRO A 337 2.58 9.67 -9.76
CA PRO A 337 3.12 9.40 -11.08
C PRO A 337 3.77 10.64 -11.68
N THR A 338 4.99 10.49 -12.21
CA THR A 338 5.79 11.61 -12.74
C THR A 338 5.07 12.51 -13.76
N PRO A 339 4.20 11.99 -14.67
CA PRO A 339 3.49 12.86 -15.61
C PRO A 339 2.62 13.92 -14.95
N TRP A 340 1.98 13.61 -13.80
CA TRP A 340 1.09 14.53 -13.09
C TRP A 340 1.80 15.84 -12.73
N LEU A 341 3.06 15.73 -12.27
CA LEU A 341 3.89 16.89 -11.94
C LEU A 341 4.26 17.75 -13.15
N SER A 342 4.31 17.16 -14.35
CA SER A 342 4.71 17.85 -15.59
C SER A 342 3.56 18.42 -16.42
N THR A 343 2.35 17.88 -16.30
CA THR A 343 1.22 18.21 -17.19
C THR A 343 0.09 19.00 -16.53
N ALA A 344 0.11 19.16 -15.21
CA ALA A 344 -0.91 19.92 -14.50
C ALA A 344 -0.69 21.43 -14.66
N GLU A 345 -1.77 22.15 -14.98
CA GLU A 345 -1.78 23.61 -15.18
C GLU A 345 -2.61 24.33 -14.12
N ASN A 346 -3.63 23.67 -13.56
CA ASN A 346 -4.42 24.18 -12.44
C ASN A 346 -4.50 23.11 -11.35
N VAL A 347 -3.91 23.39 -10.19
CA VAL A 347 -3.73 22.44 -9.10
C VAL A 347 -4.35 22.98 -7.81
N HIS A 348 -5.34 22.27 -7.27
CA HIS A 348 -5.86 22.53 -5.94
C HIS A 348 -5.46 21.41 -5.00
N ILE A 349 -4.84 21.79 -3.90
CA ILE A 349 -4.34 20.86 -2.88
C ILE A 349 -5.16 21.07 -1.61
N VAL A 350 -5.85 20.03 -1.17
CA VAL A 350 -6.69 20.04 0.03
C VAL A 350 -6.11 19.07 1.04
N CYS A 351 -5.57 19.61 2.13
CA CYS A 351 -4.89 18.85 3.18
C CYS A 351 -5.71 18.82 4.46
N GLY A 352 -5.64 17.73 5.21
CA GLY A 352 -6.20 17.60 6.57
C GLY A 352 -5.15 17.15 7.57
N GLY A 353 -4.99 17.87 8.68
CA GLY A 353 -4.07 17.53 9.76
C GLY A 353 -2.64 17.30 9.27
N SER A 354 -2.05 16.13 9.58
CA SER A 354 -0.70 15.73 9.15
C SER A 354 -0.53 15.54 7.64
N GLY A 355 -1.62 15.51 6.86
CA GLY A 355 -1.60 15.46 5.39
C GLY A 355 -0.91 16.66 4.74
N ILE A 356 -0.70 17.75 5.49
CA ILE A 356 0.11 18.91 5.07
C ILE A 356 1.54 18.52 4.66
N SER A 357 2.04 17.39 5.18
CA SER A 357 3.34 16.83 4.82
C SER A 357 3.50 16.51 3.33
N LEU A 358 2.41 16.13 2.66
CA LEU A 358 2.37 15.95 1.21
C LEU A 358 2.05 17.26 0.48
N GLY A 359 1.19 18.09 1.09
CA GLY A 359 0.68 19.31 0.47
C GLY A 359 1.74 20.37 0.22
N ILE A 360 2.56 20.69 1.23
CA ILE A 360 3.59 21.73 1.13
C ILE A 360 4.59 21.48 0.01
N PRO A 361 5.30 20.33 -0.07
CA PRO A 361 6.31 20.12 -1.10
C PRO A 361 5.71 20.12 -2.51
N LEU A 362 4.44 19.71 -2.67
CA LEU A 362 3.75 19.79 -3.96
C LEU A 362 3.35 21.22 -4.29
N TYR A 363 2.84 21.97 -3.31
CA TYR A 363 2.47 23.36 -3.48
C TYR A 363 3.68 24.20 -3.88
N GLU A 364 4.79 24.11 -3.15
CA GLU A 364 6.04 24.79 -3.49
C GLU A 364 6.55 24.39 -4.88
N TYR A 365 6.42 23.12 -5.27
CA TYR A 365 6.83 22.68 -6.59
C TYR A 365 6.00 23.29 -7.72
N PHE A 366 4.68 23.39 -7.56
CA PHE A 366 3.79 23.95 -8.57
C PHE A 366 3.83 25.48 -8.59
N ASP A 367 3.89 26.12 -7.43
CA ASP A 367 3.97 27.58 -7.31
C ASP A 367 5.28 28.13 -7.92
N ASN A 368 6.40 27.42 -7.76
CA ASN A 368 7.65 27.77 -8.43
C ASN A 368 7.56 27.71 -9.98
N LYS A 369 6.49 27.13 -10.55
CA LYS A 369 6.22 27.15 -11.99
C LYS A 369 5.24 28.27 -12.31
N SER A 370 5.74 29.34 -12.93
CA SER A 370 4.95 30.51 -13.33
C SER A 370 3.74 30.21 -14.24
N SER A 371 3.70 29.06 -14.90
CA SER A 371 2.60 28.64 -15.78
C SER A 371 1.50 27.86 -15.07
N VAL A 372 1.62 27.59 -13.76
CA VAL A 372 0.69 26.73 -13.01
C VAL A 372 -0.03 27.56 -11.95
N LEU A 373 -1.36 27.51 -11.95
CA LEU A 373 -2.18 28.05 -10.87
C LEU A 373 -2.24 27.02 -9.75
N ALA A 374 -1.63 27.32 -8.61
CA ALA A 374 -1.60 26.42 -7.46
C ALA A 374 -2.29 27.07 -6.26
N ASN A 375 -3.22 26.34 -5.62
CA ASN A 375 -3.88 26.77 -4.38
C ASN A 375 -3.79 25.68 -3.31
N LEU A 376 -3.37 26.07 -2.10
CA LEU A 376 -3.28 25.17 -0.95
C LEU A 376 -4.33 25.54 0.11
N HIS A 377 -5.18 24.56 0.43
CA HIS A 377 -6.19 24.64 1.48
C HIS A 377 -5.88 23.61 2.55
N TRP A 378 -5.61 24.05 3.78
CA TRP A 378 -5.25 23.17 4.89
C TRP A 378 -6.28 23.23 6.00
N CYS A 379 -6.84 22.08 6.35
CA CYS A 379 -7.82 21.92 7.40
C CYS A 379 -7.14 21.37 8.66
N VAL A 380 -7.24 22.08 9.77
CA VAL A 380 -6.73 21.66 11.07
C VAL A 380 -7.83 21.74 12.11
N SER A 381 -7.86 20.79 13.04
CA SER A 381 -8.70 20.92 14.24
C SER A 381 -8.12 22.01 15.15
N ASN A 382 -6.82 21.91 15.45
CA ASN A 382 -6.17 22.79 16.40
C ASN A 382 -5.45 23.96 15.71
N ALA A 383 -5.80 25.19 16.07
CA ALA A 383 -5.13 26.38 15.56
C ALA A 383 -3.64 26.44 15.91
N ARG A 384 -3.21 25.79 17.00
CA ARG A 384 -1.78 25.73 17.39
C ARG A 384 -0.94 24.96 16.38
N ASP A 385 -1.53 24.08 15.57
CA ASP A 385 -0.80 23.32 14.56
C ASP A 385 -0.23 24.20 13.44
N THR A 386 -0.69 25.45 13.30
CA THR A 386 -0.18 26.39 12.29
C THR A 386 1.30 26.73 12.45
N PHE A 387 1.90 26.46 13.62
CA PHE A 387 3.35 26.60 13.85
C PHE A 387 4.19 25.84 12.81
N VAL A 388 3.66 24.76 12.23
CA VAL A 388 4.33 23.99 11.18
C VAL A 388 4.66 24.86 9.97
N LEU A 389 3.79 25.81 9.60
CA LEU A 389 4.00 26.69 8.45
C LEU A 389 5.16 27.67 8.71
N SER A 390 5.22 28.24 9.91
CA SER A 390 6.32 29.14 10.29
C SER A 390 7.65 28.40 10.39
N GLU A 391 7.66 27.18 10.94
CA GLU A 391 8.87 26.38 11.09
C GLU A 391 9.40 25.78 9.78
N LEU A 392 8.54 25.63 8.78
CA LEU A 392 8.95 25.24 7.43
C LEU A 392 9.34 26.43 6.55
N GLY A 393 9.08 27.67 6.99
CA GLY A 393 9.42 28.88 6.25
C GLY A 393 8.57 29.06 4.98
N VAL A 394 7.31 28.63 5.00
CA VAL A 394 6.41 28.73 3.84
C VAL A 394 6.11 30.20 3.56
N ASN A 395 6.58 30.70 2.41
CA ASN A 395 6.47 32.12 2.03
C ASN A 395 5.23 32.45 1.19
N ASN A 396 4.59 31.41 0.65
CA ASN A 396 3.47 31.48 -0.28
C ASN A 396 2.13 31.57 0.44
N PRO A 397 1.10 32.14 -0.18
CA PRO A 397 -0.21 32.27 0.46
C PRO A 397 -0.85 30.90 0.67
N VAL A 398 -1.32 30.63 1.89
CA VAL A 398 -1.99 29.37 2.25
C VAL A 398 -3.32 29.67 2.93
N ASN A 399 -4.38 28.98 2.53
CA ASN A 399 -5.70 29.09 3.15
C ASN A 399 -5.83 28.03 4.26
N VAL A 400 -5.93 28.47 5.52
CA VAL A 400 -6.02 27.57 6.68
C VAL A 400 -7.43 27.62 7.26
N TYR A 401 -8.07 26.45 7.37
CA TYR A 401 -9.40 26.29 7.94
C TYR A 401 -9.30 25.62 9.31
N VAL A 402 -9.68 26.33 10.37
CA VAL A 402 -9.69 25.81 11.74
C VAL A 402 -11.08 25.28 12.05
N THR A 403 -11.21 23.95 12.12
CA THR A 403 -12.53 23.29 12.14
C THR A 403 -13.12 23.08 13.53
N SER A 404 -12.34 23.20 14.61
CA SER A 404 -12.88 23.18 15.98
C SER A 404 -12.78 24.56 16.63
N GLY A 405 -13.95 25.14 16.95
CA GLY A 405 -14.09 26.41 17.68
C GLY A 405 -14.03 26.28 19.21
N LYS A 406 -13.55 25.16 19.75
CA LYS A 406 -13.36 24.99 21.20
C LYS A 406 -11.90 24.67 21.49
N ILE A 407 -11.23 25.63 22.13
CA ILE A 407 -10.07 25.36 22.98
C ILE A 407 -10.58 24.48 24.14
N ASP A 408 -9.83 23.42 24.45
CA ASP A 408 -10.01 22.45 25.53
C ASP A 408 -11.12 21.38 25.39
N LYS A 409 -10.70 20.23 24.85
CA LYS A 409 -10.29 19.06 25.65
C LYS A 409 -9.49 18.16 24.72
N LEU A 410 -8.34 17.66 25.18
CA LEU A 410 -7.67 16.50 24.60
C LEU A 410 -8.67 15.32 24.67
N SER A 411 -9.57 15.23 23.71
CA SER A 411 -10.38 14.03 23.48
C SER A 411 -9.39 12.99 22.99
N TYR A 412 -9.05 12.08 23.90
CA TYR A 412 -8.46 10.77 23.64
C TYR A 412 -9.46 9.94 22.82
N ASP A 413 -9.85 10.42 21.64
CA ASP A 413 -10.67 9.67 20.70
C ASP A 413 -9.74 8.84 19.82
N ASP A 414 -9.63 7.57 20.23
CA ASP A 414 -9.26 6.39 19.47
C ASP A 414 -7.91 6.46 18.70
N ALA A 415 -6.81 6.45 19.46
CA ALA A 415 -5.42 6.28 19.01
C ALA A 415 -5.13 4.92 18.33
N ASP A 416 -6.15 4.21 17.83
CA ASP A 416 -6.10 2.80 17.47
C ASP A 416 -5.91 2.52 15.96
N ASN A 417 -5.73 3.55 15.12
CA ASN A 417 -5.91 3.43 13.67
C ASN A 417 -4.76 3.95 12.78
N GLU A 418 -3.47 3.77 13.09
CA GLU A 418 -2.45 4.62 12.42
C GLU A 418 -1.27 3.98 11.67
N ASP A 419 -1.23 2.66 11.41
CA ASP A 419 -0.06 2.06 10.70
C ASP A 419 -0.29 1.68 9.22
N ALA A 420 -1.26 2.32 8.54
CA ALA A 420 -1.58 2.05 7.12
C ALA A 420 -1.33 3.23 6.16
N GLY A 421 -0.63 4.27 6.61
CA GLY A 421 -0.62 5.63 6.06
C GLY A 421 -0.03 5.86 4.66
N LEU A 422 -0.07 4.89 3.75
CA LEU A 422 0.26 5.10 2.32
C LEU A 422 -0.61 4.28 1.36
N LEU A 423 -1.63 3.55 1.85
CA LEU A 423 -2.46 2.72 1.00
C LEU A 423 -3.67 3.52 0.50
N GLY A 424 -3.89 3.50 -0.82
CA GLY A 424 -5.01 4.20 -1.47
C GLY A 424 -6.37 3.80 -0.86
N ALA A 425 -7.28 4.78 -0.80
CA ALA A 425 -8.62 4.70 -0.19
C ALA A 425 -9.62 3.76 -0.89
N GLY A 426 -9.14 2.72 -1.61
CA GLY A 426 -9.96 1.83 -2.44
C GLY A 426 -10.73 0.73 -1.69
N ASP A 427 -10.64 0.66 -0.36
CA ASP A 427 -11.42 -0.30 0.44
C ASP A 427 -12.76 0.32 0.86
N ASN A 428 -13.66 0.52 -0.12
CA ASN A 428 -15.06 0.88 0.10
C ASN A 428 -15.91 -0.38 0.22
N ILE A 429 -16.39 -0.67 1.43
CA ILE A 429 -17.70 -1.28 1.68
C ILE A 429 -18.36 -0.43 2.76
N GLU A 430 -19.60 -0.07 2.46
CA GLU A 430 -20.50 0.94 3.03
C GLU A 430 -20.77 0.80 4.53
N LEU A 431 -21.01 1.94 5.18
CA LEU A 431 -22.03 2.11 6.21
C LEU A 431 -22.56 3.56 6.12
N GLU A 432 -23.88 3.71 6.00
CA GLU A 432 -24.57 5.00 5.97
C GLU A 432 -24.35 5.80 7.25
N PRO A 433 -24.23 7.14 7.17
CA PRO A 433 -24.37 8.00 8.34
C PRO A 433 -25.86 8.22 8.65
N ILE A 434 -26.23 7.92 9.90
CA ILE A 434 -27.51 8.32 10.50
C ILE A 434 -27.60 9.85 10.47
N ARG A 435 -28.71 10.38 9.95
CA ARG A 435 -29.09 11.81 9.99
C ARG A 435 -29.03 12.33 11.43
N ALA A 436 -28.20 13.34 11.67
CA ALA A 436 -28.30 14.17 12.87
C ALA A 436 -29.13 15.41 12.51
N GLU A 437 -30.17 15.64 13.31
CA GLU A 437 -31.12 16.74 13.19
C GLU A 437 -30.48 18.11 13.44
N ASP A 438 -31.09 19.10 12.79
CA ASP A 438 -30.75 20.51 12.85
C ASP A 438 -30.73 21.05 14.30
N THR A 439 -29.60 21.61 14.71
CA THR A 439 -29.55 22.58 15.81
C THR A 439 -28.89 23.86 15.31
N SER A 440 -29.74 24.81 14.95
CA SER A 440 -29.38 26.20 14.72
C SER A 440 -28.77 26.79 15.99
N ASN A 441 -27.52 27.25 15.94
CA ASN A 441 -26.98 28.16 16.96
C ASN A 441 -26.63 29.52 16.31
N PRO A 442 -27.20 30.63 16.81
CA PRO A 442 -27.13 31.93 16.18
C PRO A 442 -26.07 32.81 16.86
N PHE A 443 -24.80 32.75 16.46
CA PHE A 443 -23.82 33.78 16.82
C PHE A 443 -22.75 33.86 15.73
N THR A 444 -23.00 34.73 14.75
CA THR A 444 -22.01 35.30 13.85
C THR A 444 -21.33 36.45 14.60
N ASP A 445 -20.06 36.29 14.97
CA ASP A 445 -19.19 37.42 15.28
C ASP A 445 -17.89 37.28 14.49
N ASP A 446 -17.84 38.06 13.41
CA ASP A 446 -16.65 38.40 12.65
C ASP A 446 -15.69 39.20 13.54
N HIS A 447 -14.70 38.53 14.11
CA HIS A 447 -13.52 39.20 14.67
C HIS A 447 -12.25 38.61 14.07
N ALA A 448 -11.88 39.15 12.91
CA ALA A 448 -10.55 39.09 12.35
C ALA A 448 -9.57 39.77 13.32
N VAL A 449 -8.82 38.97 14.07
CA VAL A 449 -7.71 39.46 14.92
C VAL A 449 -6.52 39.75 14.01
N ASN A 450 -6.25 41.04 13.80
CA ASN A 450 -5.09 41.53 13.07
C ASN A 450 -3.80 41.32 13.87
N CYS A 451 -2.96 40.38 13.43
CA CYS A 451 -1.54 40.31 13.80
C CYS A 451 -0.67 40.19 12.53
N ALA A 452 -0.01 41.30 12.18
CA ALA A 452 1.16 41.44 11.29
C ALA A 452 1.20 40.63 9.98
N GLU A 453 0.90 41.29 8.85
CA GLU A 453 1.33 40.93 7.48
C GLU A 453 1.10 39.47 7.00
N GLN A 454 0.05 38.80 7.47
CA GLN A 454 -0.11 37.36 7.22
C GLN A 454 -0.57 37.05 5.79
N ARG A 455 0.38 36.58 4.97
CA ARG A 455 0.11 35.85 3.71
C ARG A 455 -0.72 34.58 3.92
N ILE A 456 -0.87 34.13 5.16
CA ILE A 456 -1.70 33.01 5.59
C ILE A 456 -3.11 33.53 5.87
N LYS A 457 -4.10 33.07 5.10
CA LYS A 457 -5.51 33.42 5.32
C LYS A 457 -6.14 32.37 6.22
N THR A 458 -6.51 32.77 7.44
CA THR A 458 -7.17 31.89 8.40
C THR A 458 -8.68 32.05 8.31
N HIS A 459 -9.38 30.94 8.22
CA HIS A 459 -10.84 30.85 8.14
C HIS A 459 -11.35 29.98 9.29
N ALA A 460 -12.43 30.39 9.93
CA ALA A 460 -13.11 29.60 10.95
C ALA A 460 -14.13 28.66 10.33
N GLY A 461 -14.19 27.41 10.80
CA GLY A 461 -15.18 26.42 10.36
C GLY A 461 -14.68 25.47 9.26
N ARG A 462 -15.59 24.62 8.77
CA ARG A 462 -15.28 23.64 7.72
C ARG A 462 -15.22 24.34 6.35
N PRO A 463 -14.29 23.94 5.47
CA PRO A 463 -14.20 24.50 4.13
C PRO A 463 -15.46 24.18 3.31
N ASN A 464 -16.03 25.19 2.66
CA ASN A 464 -17.07 24.99 1.65
C ASN A 464 -16.40 24.56 0.33
N LEU A 465 -16.32 23.26 0.07
CA LEU A 465 -15.62 22.71 -1.09
C LEU A 465 -16.18 23.22 -2.42
N SER A 466 -17.50 23.42 -2.53
CA SER A 466 -18.11 23.94 -3.76
C SER A 466 -17.67 25.38 -4.07
N GLU A 467 -17.43 26.19 -3.05
CA GLU A 467 -16.98 27.58 -3.22
C GLU A 467 -15.47 27.64 -3.52
N ILE A 468 -14.68 26.89 -2.75
CA ILE A 468 -13.22 26.81 -2.92
C ILE A 468 -12.84 26.28 -4.30
N LEU A 469 -13.60 25.32 -4.81
CA LEU A 469 -13.38 24.67 -6.09
C LEU A 469 -14.20 25.31 -7.22
N ALA A 470 -15.01 26.34 -6.94
CA ALA A 470 -15.77 27.06 -7.98
C ALA A 470 -14.83 27.71 -9.01
N SER A 471 -13.72 28.30 -8.55
CA SER A 471 -12.68 28.87 -9.42
C SER A 471 -12.04 27.83 -10.35
N PHE A 472 -12.15 26.55 -10.01
CA PHE A 472 -11.68 25.44 -10.81
C PHE A 472 -12.57 25.21 -12.04
N SER A 473 -13.85 25.58 -11.99
CA SER A 473 -14.80 25.39 -13.09
C SER A 473 -14.62 26.38 -14.24
N GLU A 474 -14.03 27.55 -13.98
CA GLU A 474 -13.91 28.65 -14.95
C GLU A 474 -12.79 28.49 -16.00
N THR A 475 -11.87 27.53 -15.80
CA THR A 475 -10.77 27.26 -16.74
C THR A 475 -11.16 26.22 -17.80
N ASP A 476 -10.81 26.42 -19.07
CA ASP A 476 -11.43 25.72 -20.21
C ASP A 476 -11.11 24.21 -20.36
N ASP A 477 -9.96 23.70 -19.90
CA ASP A 477 -9.59 22.28 -20.10
C ASP A 477 -9.49 21.48 -18.79
N ASN A 478 -10.44 20.56 -18.59
CA ASN A 478 -10.48 19.64 -17.44
C ASN A 478 -9.33 18.61 -17.45
N ALA A 479 -8.66 18.37 -18.58
CA ALA A 479 -7.58 17.38 -18.67
C ALA A 479 -6.28 17.81 -17.95
N HIS A 480 -6.11 19.13 -17.75
CA HIS A 480 -4.94 19.74 -17.10
C HIS A 480 -5.22 20.17 -15.66
N LYS A 481 -6.44 19.92 -15.19
CA LYS A 481 -6.89 20.15 -13.82
C LYS A 481 -6.54 18.98 -12.92
N LEU A 482 -5.92 19.29 -11.79
CA LEU A 482 -5.45 18.30 -10.82
C LEU A 482 -5.93 18.65 -9.41
N LEU A 483 -6.71 17.75 -8.83
CA LEU A 483 -7.14 17.84 -7.44
C LEU A 483 -6.32 16.86 -6.59
N ILE A 484 -5.65 17.36 -5.57
CA ILE A 484 -4.82 16.57 -4.66
C ILE A 484 -5.47 16.63 -3.29
N VAL A 485 -5.84 15.48 -2.73
CA VAL A 485 -6.42 15.40 -1.37
C VAL A 485 -5.60 14.48 -0.48
N CYS A 486 -5.18 15.01 0.67
CA CYS A 486 -4.41 14.24 1.66
C CYS A 486 -4.91 14.52 3.07
N GLY A 487 -5.58 13.53 3.67
CA GLY A 487 -6.28 13.76 4.93
C GLY A 487 -7.15 12.59 5.37
N PRO A 488 -8.11 12.83 6.28
CA PRO A 488 -9.02 11.81 6.80
C PRO A 488 -9.99 11.30 5.72
N VAL A 489 -10.55 10.11 5.92
CA VAL A 489 -11.45 9.44 4.97
C VAL A 489 -12.64 10.32 4.56
N GLY A 490 -13.23 11.07 5.48
CA GLY A 490 -14.34 11.99 5.19
C GLY A 490 -13.96 13.05 4.16
N LEU A 491 -12.83 13.74 4.39
CA LEU A 491 -12.32 14.76 3.47
C LEU A 491 -12.00 14.18 2.08
N ILE A 492 -11.36 13.01 2.03
CA ILE A 492 -11.03 12.34 0.77
C ILE A 492 -12.31 11.98 0.00
N ARG A 493 -13.32 11.46 0.69
CA ARG A 493 -14.59 11.08 0.07
C ARG A 493 -15.28 12.29 -0.55
N ASP A 494 -15.36 13.40 0.19
CA ASP A 494 -16.08 14.59 -0.25
C ASP A 494 -15.38 15.26 -1.44
N VAL A 495 -14.04 15.35 -1.42
CA VAL A 495 -13.23 15.88 -2.53
C VAL A 495 -13.26 14.96 -3.76
N ARG A 496 -13.24 13.63 -3.57
CA ARG A 496 -13.35 12.66 -4.67
C ARG A 496 -14.73 12.74 -5.33
N ALA A 497 -15.80 12.82 -4.54
CA ALA A 497 -17.16 12.98 -5.07
C ALA A 497 -17.29 14.24 -5.94
N TYR A 498 -16.68 15.35 -5.51
CA TYR A 498 -16.62 16.57 -6.32
C TYR A 498 -15.85 16.37 -7.63
N GLY A 499 -14.67 15.74 -7.56
CA GLY A 499 -13.84 15.48 -8.75
C GLY A 499 -14.51 14.55 -9.75
N ASP A 500 -15.19 13.50 -9.29
CA ASP A 500 -15.95 12.57 -10.13
C ASP A 500 -17.14 13.27 -10.81
N ALA A 501 -17.86 14.15 -10.09
CA ALA A 501 -18.97 14.92 -10.64
C ALA A 501 -18.56 15.89 -11.77
N HIS A 502 -17.34 16.42 -11.72
CA HIS A 502 -16.81 17.38 -12.70
C HIS A 502 -15.81 16.76 -13.69
N GLY A 503 -15.58 15.44 -13.62
CA GLY A 503 -14.65 14.72 -14.49
C GLY A 503 -13.16 15.00 -14.28
N ILE A 504 -12.79 15.64 -13.16
CA ILE A 504 -11.43 16.06 -12.82
C ILE A 504 -10.58 14.85 -12.38
N ALA A 505 -9.25 14.91 -12.57
CA ALA A 505 -8.34 13.91 -12.03
C ALA A 505 -8.06 14.17 -10.54
N VAL A 506 -8.32 13.17 -9.69
CA VAL A 506 -8.11 13.26 -8.24
C VAL A 506 -7.00 12.31 -7.80
N PHE A 507 -5.94 12.85 -7.19
CA PHE A 507 -4.97 12.07 -6.41
C PHE A 507 -5.39 12.11 -4.94
N SER A 508 -5.42 10.96 -4.29
CA SER A 508 -5.82 10.88 -2.88
C SER A 508 -4.87 10.01 -2.07
N GLU A 509 -4.40 10.53 -0.94
CA GLU A 509 -3.58 9.79 0.01
C GLU A 509 -4.18 9.86 1.41
N LEU A 510 -4.27 8.71 2.08
CA LEU A 510 -4.93 8.61 3.38
C LEU A 510 -3.98 9.02 4.50
N TYR A 511 -4.33 10.10 5.20
CA TYR A 511 -3.73 10.52 6.46
C TYR A 511 -4.78 10.43 7.54
N ASN A 512 -4.74 9.36 8.33
CA ASN A 512 -5.63 9.24 9.47
C ASN A 512 -5.31 10.32 10.50
N MET A 513 -6.25 11.27 10.62
CA MET A 513 -6.98 11.56 11.85
C MET A 513 -6.15 11.55 13.09
#